data_AF-A0A930IZ08-F1
#
_entry.id   AF-A0A930IZ08-F1
#
_cell.length_a   1.000
_cell.length_b   1.000
_cell.length_c   1.000
_cell.angle_alpha   90.00
_cell.angle_beta   90.00
_cell.angle_gamma   90.00
#
_symmetry.space_group_name_H-M   'P 1'
#
loop_
_entity.id
_entity.type
_entity.pdbx_description
1 polymer ?
#
loop_
_entity_poly.entity_id
_entity_poly.type
_entity_poly.pdbx_seq_one_letter_code
_entity_poly.pdbx_strand_id
1 'polypeptide(L)'
;MHANVQTRFNPATGDMAPYYRIKESYRDVQGHVHSLILLNIGFEPSLTAVQVRKIAYALTERFKNSSTPSLFKEHLDGLTPIEQAKAD
;
A
#
# COMPACT_ATOMS: atom_id res chain seq x y z
N MET A 1 -6.32 -1.32 6.64
CA MET A 1 -5.68 -1.03 5.32
C MET A 1 -5.70 -2.22 4.35
N HIS A 2 -5.91 -2.02 3.04
CA HIS A 2 -5.78 -3.06 2.01
C HIS A 2 -5.32 -2.50 0.64
N ALA A 3 -4.75 -3.38 -0.19
CA ALA A 3 -4.36 -3.07 -1.56
C ALA A 3 -5.55 -3.14 -2.52
N ASN A 4 -5.66 -2.14 -3.40
CA ASN A 4 -6.61 -2.09 -4.49
C ASN A 4 -5.86 -1.98 -5.83
N VAL A 5 -6.29 -2.76 -6.81
CA VAL A 5 -5.80 -2.71 -8.18
C VAL A 5 -6.95 -2.36 -9.11
N GLN A 6 -6.74 -1.42 -10.01
CA GLN A 6 -7.68 -1.06 -11.07
C GLN A 6 -6.94 -0.96 -12.39
N THR A 7 -7.49 -1.54 -13.45
CA THR A 7 -6.97 -1.30 -14.80
C THR A 7 -7.30 0.14 -15.21
N ARG A 8 -6.28 0.92 -15.58
CA ARG A 8 -6.41 2.32 -16.01
C ARG A 8 -5.52 2.58 -17.21
N PHE A 9 -5.86 3.60 -18.00
CA PHE A 9 -5.03 4.04 -19.11
C PHE A 9 -3.72 4.66 -18.60
N ASN A 10 -2.59 4.09 -19.01
CA ASN A 10 -1.26 4.58 -18.69
C ASN A 10 -0.76 5.51 -19.81
N PRO A 11 -0.63 6.83 -19.56
CA PRO A 11 -0.21 7.78 -20.60
C PRO A 11 1.24 7.58 -21.03
N ALA A 12 2.09 6.92 -20.22
CA ALA A 12 3.49 6.68 -20.57
C ALA A 12 3.66 5.55 -21.60
N THR A 13 2.76 4.55 -21.59
CA THR A 13 2.82 3.41 -22.51
C THR A 13 1.75 3.47 -23.60
N GLY A 14 0.70 4.29 -23.42
CA GLY A 14 -0.42 4.38 -24.34
C GLY A 14 -1.43 3.23 -24.21
N ASP A 15 -1.32 2.42 -23.16
CA ASP A 15 -2.10 1.18 -22.99
C ASP A 15 -2.80 1.11 -21.63
N MET A 16 -3.76 0.20 -21.51
CA MET A 16 -4.39 -0.14 -20.24
C MET A 16 -3.43 -0.94 -19.37
N ALA A 17 -3.12 -0.44 -18.17
CA ALA A 17 -2.22 -1.08 -17.22
C ALA A 17 -2.81 -1.13 -15.79
N PRO A 18 -2.36 -2.06 -14.94
CA PRO A 18 -2.72 -2.08 -13.53
C PRO A 18 -2.25 -0.81 -12.81
N TYR A 19 -3.17 -0.14 -12.13
CA TYR A 19 -2.90 1.00 -11.26
C TYR A 19 -3.14 0.59 -9.81
N TYR A 20 -2.09 0.67 -9.00
CA TYR A 20 -2.10 0.21 -7.62
C TYR A 20 -2.30 1.35 -6.62
N ARG A 21 -3.16 1.09 -5.63
CA ARG A 21 -3.41 1.98 -4.49
C ARG A 21 -3.51 1.19 -3.21
N ILE A 22 -3.13 1.82 -2.11
CA ILE A 22 -3.41 1.32 -0.78
C ILE A 22 -4.47 2.23 -0.16
N LYS A 23 -5.57 1.64 0.30
CA LYS A 23 -6.67 2.36 0.90
C LYS A 23 -7.06 1.77 2.24
N GLU A 24 -7.64 2.62 3.08
CA GLU A 24 -8.23 2.23 4.35
C GLU A 24 -9.72 2.55 4.34
N SER A 25 -10.51 1.60 4.80
CA SER A 25 -11.95 1.78 4.98
C SER A 25 -12.25 1.98 6.46
N TYR A 26 -13.04 2.99 6.77
CA TYR A 26 -13.48 3.30 8.13
C TYR A 26 -14.98 3.60 8.13
N ARG A 27 -15.59 3.60 9.32
CA ARG A 27 -16.97 4.04 9.50
C ARG A 27 -17.00 5.37 10.23
N ASP A 28 -17.85 6.29 9.78
CA ASP A 28 -18.11 7.51 10.54
C ASP A 28 -19.00 7.24 11.76
N VAL A 29 -19.25 8.28 12.55
CA VAL A 29 -20.11 8.21 13.75
C VAL A 29 -21.57 7.85 13.42
N GLN A 30 -21.99 7.99 12.17
CA GLN A 30 -23.33 7.64 11.67
C GLN A 30 -23.36 6.21 11.08
N GLY A 31 -22.22 5.53 11.00
CA GLY A 31 -22.08 4.18 10.48
C GLY A 31 -21.85 4.08 8.98
N HIS A 32 -21.73 5.19 8.26
CA HIS A 32 -21.43 5.18 6.82
C HIS A 32 -19.99 4.75 6.57
N VAL A 33 -19.79 3.93 5.54
CA VAL A 33 -18.47 3.42 5.17
C VAL A 33 -17.78 4.41 4.23
N HIS A 34 -16.64 4.92 4.67
CA HIS A 34 -15.77 5.80 3.90
C HIS A 34 -14.49 5.06 3.50
N SER A 35 -13.77 5.59 2.50
CA SER A 35 -12.47 5.07 2.10
C SER A 35 -11.47 6.22 1.92
N LEU A 36 -10.33 6.11 2.59
CA LEU A 36 -9.20 7.03 2.46
C LEU A 36 -8.10 6.36 1.63
N ILE A 37 -7.55 7.07 0.65
CA ILE A 37 -6.36 6.60 -0.08
C ILE A 37 -5.13 6.97 0.75
N LEU A 38 -4.38 5.96 1.19
CA LEU A 38 -3.18 6.15 2.00
C LEU A 38 -1.92 6.30 1.15
N LEU A 39 -1.80 5.48 0.09
CA LEU A 39 -0.67 5.53 -0.83
C LEU A 39 -1.14 5.31 -2.27
N ASN A 40 -0.72 6.22 -3.16
CA ASN A 40 -0.82 6.02 -4.60
C ASN A 40 0.51 5.43 -5.09
N ILE A 41 0.53 4.12 -5.33
CA ILE A 41 1.70 3.45 -5.92
C ILE A 41 1.76 3.75 -7.43
N GLY A 42 0.60 3.75 -8.08
CA GLY A 42 0.47 4.13 -9.49
C GLY A 42 0.68 2.96 -10.45
N PHE A 43 1.17 3.28 -11.65
CA PHE A 43 1.58 2.29 -12.65
C PHE A 43 2.98 1.82 -12.31
N GLU A 44 3.09 0.61 -11.75
CA GLU A 44 4.38 0.04 -11.35
C GLU A 44 4.50 -1.38 -11.92
N PRO A 45 5.03 -1.55 -13.15
CA PRO A 45 5.10 -2.86 -13.80
C PRO A 45 6.07 -3.80 -13.08
N SER A 46 7.00 -3.27 -12.28
CA SER A 46 7.92 -4.05 -11.46
C SER A 46 7.27 -4.63 -10.20
N LEU A 47 6.03 -4.24 -9.87
CA LEU A 47 5.29 -4.76 -8.74
C LEU A 47 4.11 -5.62 -9.16
N THR A 48 4.03 -6.80 -8.56
CA THR A 48 2.86 -7.67 -8.65
C THR A 48 1.83 -7.33 -7.57
N ALA A 49 0.58 -7.75 -7.78
CA ALA A 49 -0.49 -7.56 -6.79
C ALA A 49 -0.15 -8.19 -5.42
N VAL A 50 0.61 -9.29 -5.40
CA VAL A 50 1.06 -9.94 -4.16
C VAL A 50 2.06 -9.05 -3.42
N GLN A 51 3.01 -8.46 -4.13
CA GLN A 51 3.99 -7.54 -3.55
C GLN A 51 3.34 -6.28 -2.99
N VAL A 52 2.36 -5.72 -3.70
CA VAL A 52 1.59 -4.57 -3.19
C VAL A 52 0.80 -4.92 -1.92
N ARG A 53 0.29 -6.16 -1.79
CA ARG A 53 -0.32 -6.61 -0.53
C ARG A 53 0.70 -6.70 0.60
N LYS A 54 1.92 -7.17 0.32
CA LYS A 54 3.01 -7.19 1.31
C LYS A 54 3.35 -5.78 1.80
N ILE A 55 3.41 -4.80 0.89
CA ILE A 55 3.60 -3.38 1.23
C ILE A 55 2.45 -2.89 2.13
N ALA A 56 1.19 -3.22 1.81
CA ALA A 56 0.06 -2.83 2.66
C ALA A 56 0.10 -3.47 4.05
N TYR A 57 0.53 -4.73 4.16
CA TYR A 57 0.73 -5.42 5.43
C TYR A 57 1.83 -4.76 6.26
N ALA A 58 2.99 -4.53 5.65
CA ALA A 58 4.12 -3.82 6.23
C ALA A 58 3.75 -2.46 6.83
N LEU A 59 3.04 -1.63 6.07
CA LEU A 59 2.54 -0.33 6.53
C LEU A 59 1.58 -0.47 7.71
N THR A 60 0.75 -1.53 7.71
CA THR A 60 -0.19 -1.81 8.81
C THR A 60 0.55 -2.18 10.08
N GLU A 61 1.54 -3.07 10.00
CA GLU A 61 2.33 -3.48 11.17
C GLU A 61 3.10 -2.31 11.76
N ARG A 62 3.73 -1.50 10.91
CA ARG A 62 4.41 -0.28 11.35
C ARG A 62 3.47 0.69 12.06
N PHE A 63 2.25 0.88 11.55
CA PHE A 63 1.27 1.75 12.19
C PHE A 63 0.87 1.23 13.57
N LYS A 64 0.62 -0.08 13.71
CA LYS A 64 0.33 -0.71 15.01
C LYS A 64 1.46 -0.49 16.01
N ASN A 65 2.70 -0.63 15.56
CA ASN A 65 3.89 -0.51 16.39
C ASN A 65 4.39 0.95 16.55
N SER A 66 3.72 1.93 15.95
CA SER A 66 4.17 3.34 15.95
C SER A 66 4.22 3.99 17.34
N SER A 67 3.37 3.54 18.26
CA SER A 67 3.32 4.00 19.65
C SER A 67 4.38 3.35 20.55
N THR A 68 5.02 2.29 20.08
CA THR A 68 6.11 1.59 20.76
C THR A 68 7.43 1.96 20.08
N PRO A 69 8.26 2.82 20.69
CA PRO A 69 9.56 3.16 20.12
C PRO A 69 10.43 1.91 20.14
N SER A 70 10.55 1.24 19.00
CA SER A 70 11.49 0.13 18.83
C SER A 70 12.92 0.70 18.76
N LEU A 71 13.81 0.16 19.59
CA LEU A 71 15.23 0.51 19.62
C LEU A 71 15.97 0.08 18.34
N PHE A 72 15.39 -0.85 17.60
CA PHE A 72 15.88 -1.31 16.30
C PHE A 72 14.79 -1.06 15.25
N LYS A 73 15.17 -0.55 14.07
CA LYS A 73 14.24 -0.58 12.94
C LYS A 73 13.93 -2.05 12.68
N GLU A 74 12.69 -2.47 12.94
CA GLU A 74 12.21 -3.77 12.48
C GLU A 74 12.32 -3.72 10.96
N HIS A 75 13.39 -4.31 10.42
CA HIS A 75 13.42 -4.60 9.00
C HIS A 75 12.31 -5.62 8.81
N LEU A 76 11.31 -5.28 8.02
CA LEU A 76 10.20 -6.18 7.74
C LEU A 76 10.77 -7.31 6.89
N ASP A 77 11.26 -8.36 7.57
CA ASP A 77 11.94 -9.49 6.96
C ASP A 77 11.08 -10.10 5.85
N GLY A 78 11.60 -10.09 4.62
CA GLY A 78 10.92 -10.68 3.45
C GLY A 78 10.32 -9.69 2.43
N LEU A 79 10.56 -8.39 2.58
CA LEU A 79 10.34 -7.39 1.53
C LEU A 79 11.59 -7.23 0.65
N THR A 80 11.37 -7.15 -0.66
CA THR A 80 12.38 -6.74 -1.65
C THR A 80 12.72 -5.25 -1.49
N PRO A 81 13.87 -4.76 -2.03
CA PRO A 81 14.25 -3.36 -1.91
C PRO A 81 13.20 -2.38 -2.45
N ILE A 82 12.50 -2.75 -3.53
CA ILE A 82 11.43 -1.93 -4.13
C ILE A 82 10.22 -1.87 -3.20
N GLU A 83 9.85 -2.99 -2.56
CA GLU A 83 8.76 -3.03 -1.60
C GLU A 83 9.08 -2.22 -0.34
N GLN A 84 10.31 -2.33 0.17
CA GLN A 84 10.76 -1.56 1.34
C GLN A 84 10.71 -0.06 1.06
N ALA A 85 11.21 0.40 -0.10
CA ALA A 85 11.20 1.81 -0.48
C ALA A 85 9.79 2.41 -0.60
N LYS A 86 8.76 1.58 -0.80
CA LYS A 86 7.35 2.00 -0.82
C LYS A 86 6.65 1.87 0.55
N ALA A 87 7.29 1.22 1.52
CA ALA A 87 6.78 0.97 2.87
C ALA A 87 7.45 1.85 3.97
N ASP A 88 8.60 2.46 3.67
CA ASP A 88 9.28 3.47 4.51
C ASP A 88 8.60 4.84 4.45
#